data_AF-A0A7X7YMI7-F1
#
_entry.id   AF-A0A7X7YMI7-F1
#
_cell.length_a   1.000
_cell.length_b   1.000
_cell.length_c   1.000
_cell.angle_alpha   90.00
_cell.angle_beta   90.00
_cell.angle_gamma   90.00
#
_symmetry.space_group_name_H-M   'P 1'
#
loop_
_entity.id
_entity.type
_entity.pdbx_description
1 polymer ?
#
loop_
_entity_poly.entity_id
_entity_poly.type
_entity_poly.pdbx_seq_one_letter_code
_entity_poly.pdbx_strand_id
1 'polypeptide(L)'
;MRRIRGYLCPICKTVNPKETKYCLNCGHWLLDTIHEAKPVTNFSYKELNNIHSVVSWKNVLAAFVLIIIIIAVVIPRSITMPTLVYPAVVPRSITIPNLEYPTSIPTESKDFTWDYQGKTYHWHVEIPLDLLDYDRQIANVIQKYAEAGEFERQALYMMMSSAKKEYIKAASNYNYIPWIKEESNYQFVGYIAEWLNMQAEKENFDSVQKVEFVQCFVGGAIPYQVTPGLQFPAHTLAETGKCSDKAILAAAILSNMGYKTALFNFEAQNHMTLGVALDNTPCYAPAIGYEYNGIKYYFLEVTSPGWQLGQPSNGFETVEPDLILPVN
;
A
#
# COMPACT_ATOMS: atom_id res chain seq x y z
N MET A 1 11.30 -30.03 24.92
CA MET A 1 10.19 -29.41 24.15
C MET A 1 10.61 -29.29 22.69
N ARG A 2 9.73 -29.63 21.73
CA ARG A 2 10.03 -29.51 20.30
C ARG A 2 10.11 -28.02 19.94
N ARG A 3 11.29 -27.52 19.54
CA ARG A 3 11.48 -26.12 19.14
C ARG A 3 10.90 -25.93 17.73
N ILE A 4 9.98 -24.98 17.59
CA ILE A 4 9.47 -24.54 16.29
C ILE A 4 10.64 -23.85 15.56
N ARG A 5 10.91 -24.30 14.33
CA ARG A 5 11.94 -23.73 13.45
C ARG A 5 11.35 -22.90 12.31
N GLY A 6 10.05 -23.01 12.10
CA GLY A 6 9.40 -22.41 10.97
C GLY A 6 7.93 -22.75 10.89
N TYR A 7 7.29 -22.27 9.83
CA TYR A 7 5.88 -22.49 9.54
C TYR A 7 5.71 -23.00 8.12
N LEU A 8 4.90 -24.05 7.97
CA LEU A 8 4.51 -24.61 6.69
C LEU A 8 3.38 -23.76 6.13
N CYS A 9 3.62 -23.19 4.95
CA CYS A 9 2.60 -22.44 4.24
C CYS A 9 1.39 -23.34 3.95
N PRO A 10 0.17 -22.91 4.30
CA PRO A 10 -1.04 -23.70 4.08
C PRO A 10 -1.40 -23.79 2.59
N ILE A 11 -0.99 -22.80 1.79
CA ILE A 11 -1.26 -22.73 0.35
C ILE A 11 -0.29 -23.62 -0.44
N CYS A 12 1.00 -23.27 -0.49
CA CYS A 12 1.97 -23.93 -1.36
C CYS A 12 2.87 -24.97 -0.66
N LYS A 13 2.62 -25.26 0.63
CA LYS A 13 3.37 -26.22 1.44
C LYS A 13 4.88 -25.93 1.57
N THR A 14 5.33 -24.73 1.25
CA THR A 14 6.71 -24.30 1.49
C THR A 14 6.96 -24.11 2.98
N VAL A 15 8.11 -24.57 3.47
CA VAL A 15 8.55 -24.34 4.85
C VAL A 15 9.27 -23.01 4.93
N ASN A 16 8.80 -22.13 5.80
CA ASN A 16 9.35 -20.79 6.00
C ASN A 16 10.00 -20.68 7.38
N PRO A 17 11.05 -19.85 7.57
CA PRO A 17 11.64 -19.58 8.87
C PRO A 17 10.61 -19.10 9.91
N LYS A 18 10.94 -19.17 11.21
CA LYS A 18 10.00 -18.77 12.27
C LYS A 18 9.80 -17.24 12.27
N GLU A 19 10.79 -16.52 11.79
CA GLU A 19 10.88 -15.06 11.80
C GLU A 19 10.11 -14.42 10.63
N THR A 20 9.81 -15.20 9.58
CA THR A 20 9.05 -14.73 8.42
C THR A 20 7.56 -14.71 8.70
N LYS A 21 6.91 -13.57 8.45
CA LYS A 21 5.45 -13.43 8.59
C LYS A 21 4.69 -13.93 7.36
N TYR A 22 5.36 -14.19 6.25
CA TYR A 22 4.76 -14.60 4.97
C TYR A 22 5.56 -15.75 4.32
N CYS A 23 4.93 -16.43 3.37
CA CYS A 23 5.53 -17.53 2.63
C CYS A 23 6.51 -17.02 1.57
N LEU A 24 7.78 -17.42 1.67
CA LEU A 24 8.85 -17.03 0.75
C LEU A 24 8.68 -17.55 -0.69
N ASN A 25 7.76 -18.49 -0.92
CA ASN A 25 7.48 -19.04 -2.25
C ASN A 25 6.23 -18.43 -2.90
N CYS A 26 5.10 -18.39 -2.18
CA CYS A 26 3.83 -17.93 -2.75
C CYS A 26 3.28 -16.65 -2.13
N GLY A 27 3.98 -16.05 -1.16
CA GLY A 27 3.57 -14.80 -0.53
C GLY A 27 2.51 -14.89 0.56
N HIS A 28 1.85 -16.04 0.74
CA HIS A 28 0.78 -16.22 1.73
C HIS A 28 1.18 -15.79 3.15
N TRP A 29 0.33 -15.00 3.83
CA TRP A 29 0.56 -14.57 5.21
C TRP A 29 0.47 -15.73 6.18
N LEU A 30 1.56 -16.02 6.89
CA LEU A 30 1.67 -17.15 7.79
C LEU A 30 0.97 -16.90 9.14
N LEU A 31 0.51 -15.67 9.38
CA LEU A 31 -0.27 -15.27 10.56
C LEU A 31 -1.78 -15.15 10.26
N ASP A 32 -2.21 -15.52 9.05
CA ASP A 32 -3.62 -15.61 8.67
C ASP A 32 -4.39 -16.51 9.65
N THR A 33 -5.52 -16.02 10.17
CA THR A 33 -6.40 -16.75 11.10
C THR A 33 -7.42 -17.64 10.39
N ILE A 34 -7.56 -17.51 9.07
CA ILE A 34 -8.44 -18.33 8.24
C ILE A 34 -7.66 -19.51 7.65
N HIS A 35 -6.50 -19.26 7.04
CA HIS A 35 -5.56 -20.28 6.59
C HIS A 35 -4.31 -20.28 7.48
N GLU A 36 -4.42 -20.94 8.63
CA GLU A 36 -3.34 -20.96 9.61
C GLU A 36 -2.13 -21.76 9.13
N ALA A 37 -0.94 -21.15 9.21
CA ALA A 37 0.31 -21.85 8.92
C ALA A 37 0.68 -22.85 10.01
N LYS A 38 1.07 -24.07 9.61
CA LYS A 38 1.36 -25.15 10.57
C LYS A 38 2.80 -25.08 11.07
N PRO A 39 3.06 -25.11 12.39
CA PRO A 39 4.42 -25.06 12.90
C PRO A 39 5.23 -26.31 12.50
N VAL A 40 6.46 -26.09 12.05
CA VAL A 40 7.42 -27.12 11.62
C VAL A 40 8.49 -27.28 12.70
N THR A 41 8.79 -28.53 13.07
CA THR A 41 9.78 -28.85 14.11
C THR A 41 11.09 -29.34 13.50
N ASN A 42 12.16 -29.45 14.31
CA ASN A 42 13.49 -29.92 13.86
C ASN A 42 13.47 -31.23 13.05
N PHE A 43 12.51 -32.13 13.27
CA PHE A 43 12.44 -33.44 12.60
C PHE A 43 11.90 -33.32 11.16
N SER A 44 10.82 -32.57 10.95
CA SER A 44 10.19 -32.42 9.64
C SER A 44 10.88 -31.40 8.71
N TYR A 45 11.68 -30.48 9.26
CA TYR A 45 12.44 -29.51 8.46
C TYR A 45 13.50 -30.17 7.56
N LYS A 46 14.10 -31.28 8.02
CA LYS A 46 15.18 -31.97 7.29
C LYS A 46 14.65 -32.90 6.19
N GLU A 47 13.43 -33.43 6.35
CA GLU A 47 12.76 -34.26 5.34
C GLU A 47 12.20 -33.44 4.17
N LEU A 48 11.74 -32.22 4.42
CA LEU A 48 11.09 -31.37 3.41
C LEU A 48 12.06 -30.57 2.51
N ASN A 49 13.33 -30.44 2.89
CA ASN A 49 14.32 -29.61 2.21
C ASN A 49 15.42 -30.39 1.47
N ASN A 50 15.17 -31.65 1.08
CA ASN A 50 16.08 -32.42 0.22
C ASN A 50 16.05 -31.89 -1.23
N ILE A 51 16.65 -30.72 -1.45
CA ILE A 51 16.98 -30.22 -2.78
C ILE A 51 18.45 -30.56 -3.04
N HIS A 52 18.68 -31.54 -3.91
CA HIS A 52 19.99 -31.78 -4.51
C HIS A 52 20.36 -30.54 -5.35
N SER A 53 21.41 -29.83 -4.94
CA SER A 53 21.99 -28.73 -5.72
C SER A 53 22.71 -29.30 -6.96
N VAL A 54 22.04 -29.29 -8.12
CA VAL A 54 22.63 -29.66 -9.42
C VAL A 54 23.01 -28.38 -10.18
N VAL A 55 23.99 -27.63 -9.69
CA VAL A 55 24.69 -26.65 -10.53
C VAL A 55 26.16 -26.66 -10.18
N SER A 56 26.96 -27.34 -11.00
CA SER A 56 28.42 -27.32 -10.91
C SER A 56 28.94 -26.03 -11.55
N TRP A 57 29.64 -25.22 -10.76
CA TRP A 57 30.35 -23.99 -11.14
C TRP A 57 31.19 -24.11 -12.42
N LYS A 58 31.68 -25.32 -12.75
CA LYS A 58 32.50 -25.58 -13.94
C LYS A 58 31.74 -25.40 -15.26
N ASN A 59 30.41 -25.52 -15.26
CA ASN A 59 29.59 -25.39 -16.47
C ASN A 59 29.25 -23.93 -16.81
N VAL A 60 29.27 -23.03 -15.81
CA VAL A 60 28.98 -21.59 -16.00
C VAL A 60 30.18 -20.87 -16.65
N LEU A 61 31.40 -21.26 -16.30
CA LEU A 61 32.63 -20.71 -16.88
C LEU A 61 32.83 -21.10 -18.36
N ALA A 62 32.45 -22.32 -18.74
CA ALA A 62 32.57 -22.79 -20.12
C ALA A 62 31.65 -22.03 -21.09
N ALA A 63 30.43 -21.67 -20.63
CA ALA A 63 29.47 -20.90 -21.43
C ALA A 63 29.93 -19.45 -21.67
N PHE A 64 30.56 -18.82 -20.67
CA PHE A 64 31.05 -17.44 -20.78
C PHE A 64 32.22 -17.30 -21.77
N VAL A 65 33.13 -18.28 -21.82
CA VAL A 65 34.28 -18.26 -22.73
C VAL A 65 33.84 -18.44 -24.19
N LEU A 66 32.84 -19.30 -24.44
CA LEU A 66 32.29 -19.52 -25.78
C LEU A 66 31.60 -18.28 -26.36
N ILE A 67 30.87 -17.52 -25.53
CA ILE A 67 30.18 -16.29 -25.94
C ILE A 67 31.18 -15.19 -26.31
N ILE A 68 32.27 -15.04 -25.55
CA ILE A 68 33.31 -14.02 -25.81
C ILE A 68 34.05 -14.31 -27.14
N ILE A 69 34.32 -15.58 -27.44
CA ILE A 69 35.02 -15.98 -28.67
C ILE A 69 34.14 -15.72 -29.91
N ILE A 70 32.82 -15.94 -29.82
CA ILE A 70 31.88 -15.67 -30.92
C ILE A 70 31.80 -14.17 -31.24
N ILE A 71 31.84 -13.30 -30.22
CA ILE A 71 31.80 -11.84 -30.39
C ILE A 71 33.09 -11.31 -31.04
N ALA A 72 34.24 -11.93 -30.76
CA ALA A 72 35.53 -11.48 -31.27
C ALA A 72 35.80 -11.86 -32.74
N VAL A 73 35.15 -12.90 -33.27
CA VAL A 73 35.50 -13.50 -34.57
C VAL A 73 34.55 -13.08 -35.71
N VAL A 74 33.32 -12.63 -35.42
CA VAL A 74 32.26 -12.54 -36.44
C VAL A 74 31.87 -11.11 -36.86
N ILE A 75 32.42 -10.05 -36.25
CA ILE A 75 31.97 -8.67 -36.57
C ILE A 75 33.06 -7.87 -37.32
N PRO A 76 32.97 -7.70 -38.65
CA PRO A 76 33.80 -6.76 -39.39
C PRO A 76 33.41 -5.32 -39.04
N ARG A 77 34.42 -4.49 -38.73
CA ARG A 77 34.26 -3.06 -38.42
C ARG A 77 34.02 -2.25 -39.71
N SER A 78 32.76 -1.97 -40.02
CA SER A 78 32.37 -0.90 -40.95
C SER A 78 31.58 0.15 -40.16
N ILE A 79 32.18 1.33 -39.93
CA ILE A 79 31.53 2.44 -39.23
C ILE A 79 30.71 3.23 -40.24
N THR A 80 29.46 2.82 -40.43
CA THR A 80 28.37 3.73 -40.84
C THR A 80 27.62 4.09 -39.57
N MET A 81 27.67 5.36 -39.17
CA MET A 81 26.96 5.86 -37.98
C MET A 81 25.46 5.56 -38.13
N PRO A 82 24.89 4.61 -37.37
CA PRO A 82 23.46 4.40 -37.36
C PRO A 82 22.83 5.58 -36.63
N THR A 83 21.78 6.14 -37.20
CA THR A 83 20.85 7.00 -36.48
C THR A 83 20.43 6.26 -35.21
N LEU A 84 20.71 6.84 -34.04
CA LEU A 84 20.25 6.30 -32.75
C LEU A 84 18.72 6.36 -32.72
N VAL A 85 18.07 5.30 -33.20
CA VAL A 85 16.72 4.97 -32.79
C VAL A 85 16.86 4.47 -31.37
N TYR A 86 16.66 5.36 -30.39
CA TYR A 86 16.50 4.93 -29.01
C TYR A 86 15.37 3.90 -29.02
N PRO A 87 15.59 2.64 -28.60
CA PRO A 87 14.48 1.72 -28.43
C PRO A 87 13.52 2.41 -27.47
N ALA A 88 12.24 2.50 -27.85
CA ALA A 88 11.21 2.89 -26.91
C ALA A 88 11.42 2.02 -25.67
N VAL A 89 11.71 2.65 -24.53
CA VAL A 89 11.78 1.95 -23.25
C VAL A 89 10.40 1.35 -23.07
N VAL A 90 10.23 0.08 -23.42
CA VAL A 90 8.98 -0.63 -23.17
C VAL A 90 8.86 -0.64 -21.66
N PRO A 91 7.87 0.06 -21.07
CA PRO A 91 7.70 0.05 -19.63
C PRO A 91 7.60 -1.41 -19.20
N ARG A 92 8.42 -1.81 -18.23
CA ARG A 92 8.36 -3.18 -17.72
C ARG A 92 7.04 -3.31 -16.96
N SER A 93 6.05 -3.94 -17.59
CA SER A 93 4.78 -4.27 -16.97
C SER A 93 4.98 -5.37 -15.92
N ILE A 94 4.48 -5.14 -14.71
CA ILE A 94 4.57 -6.03 -13.56
C ILE A 94 3.15 -6.32 -13.08
N THR A 95 2.81 -7.60 -12.93
CA THR A 95 1.56 -8.02 -12.29
C THR A 95 1.85 -8.46 -10.86
N ILE A 96 1.23 -7.78 -9.89
CA ILE A 96 1.21 -8.20 -8.48
C ILE A 96 0.24 -9.38 -8.36
N PRO A 97 0.56 -10.43 -7.57
CA PRO A 97 -0.37 -11.53 -7.35
C PRO A 97 -1.73 -11.05 -6.84
N ASN A 98 -2.80 -11.67 -7.34
CA ASN A 98 -4.17 -11.29 -7.02
C ASN A 98 -4.45 -11.46 -5.53
N LEU A 99 -5.19 -10.52 -4.95
CA LEU A 99 -5.84 -10.71 -3.65
C LEU A 99 -7.25 -11.25 -3.90
N GLU A 100 -7.44 -12.55 -3.72
CA GLU A 100 -8.70 -13.26 -3.98
C GLU A 100 -9.22 -13.93 -2.69
N TYR A 101 -10.53 -14.02 -2.58
CA TYR A 101 -11.24 -14.72 -1.52
C TYR A 101 -11.80 -16.06 -2.02
N PRO A 102 -12.10 -17.02 -1.12
CA PRO A 102 -12.87 -18.20 -1.49
C PRO A 102 -14.19 -17.82 -2.15
N THR A 103 -14.63 -18.58 -3.14
CA THR A 103 -15.88 -18.32 -3.92
C THR A 103 -17.16 -18.26 -3.09
N SER A 104 -17.12 -18.69 -1.82
CA SER A 104 -18.22 -18.57 -0.86
C SER A 104 -18.37 -17.18 -0.25
N ILE A 105 -17.36 -16.32 -0.36
CA ILE A 105 -17.37 -14.95 0.16
C ILE A 105 -17.75 -14.02 -1.00
N PRO A 106 -18.90 -13.34 -0.93
CA PRO A 106 -19.26 -12.36 -1.95
C PRO A 106 -18.29 -11.18 -1.93
N THR A 107 -17.75 -10.83 -3.10
CA THR A 107 -16.74 -9.78 -3.27
C THR A 107 -17.10 -8.84 -4.43
N GLU A 108 -16.53 -7.63 -4.38
CA GLU A 108 -16.41 -6.73 -5.52
C GLU A 108 -14.95 -6.75 -6.00
N SER A 109 -14.72 -7.01 -7.28
CA SER A 109 -13.37 -7.06 -7.85
C SER A 109 -12.95 -5.70 -8.43
N LYS A 110 -11.69 -5.33 -8.22
CA LYS A 110 -11.06 -4.13 -8.77
C LYS A 110 -9.72 -4.44 -9.39
N ASP A 111 -9.49 -3.87 -10.57
CA ASP A 111 -8.20 -3.90 -11.24
C ASP A 111 -7.55 -2.51 -11.16
N PHE A 112 -6.37 -2.48 -10.57
CA PHE A 112 -5.58 -1.26 -10.41
C PHE A 112 -4.42 -1.26 -11.40
N THR A 113 -4.11 -0.09 -11.94
CA THR A 113 -2.91 0.14 -12.75
C THR A 113 -2.27 1.46 -12.38
N TRP A 114 -0.97 1.46 -12.12
CA TRP A 114 -0.20 2.67 -11.82
C TRP A 114 1.25 2.55 -12.26
N ASP A 115 1.91 3.70 -12.39
CA ASP A 115 3.32 3.77 -12.77
C ASP A 115 4.18 4.19 -11.58
N TYR A 116 5.35 3.55 -11.45
CA TYR A 116 6.40 3.98 -10.53
C TYR A 116 7.78 3.62 -11.08
N GLN A 117 8.70 4.60 -11.12
CA GLN A 117 10.07 4.46 -11.62
C GLN A 117 10.19 3.78 -13.00
N GLY A 118 9.34 4.20 -13.96
CA GLY A 118 9.38 3.71 -15.34
C GLY A 118 8.85 2.29 -15.53
N LYS A 119 8.17 1.74 -14.53
CA LYS A 119 7.46 0.45 -14.58
C LYS A 119 5.98 0.68 -14.35
N THR A 120 5.16 -0.14 -15.01
CA THR A 120 3.71 -0.14 -14.86
C THR A 120 3.32 -1.37 -14.04
N TYR A 121 2.59 -1.16 -12.96
CA TYR A 121 2.10 -2.21 -12.08
C TYR A 121 0.62 -2.45 -12.33
N HIS A 122 0.22 -3.71 -12.33
CA HIS A 122 -1.15 -4.15 -12.41
C HIS A 122 -1.47 -5.02 -11.21
N TRP A 123 -2.63 -4.81 -10.60
CA TRP A 123 -3.04 -5.61 -9.45
C TRP A 123 -4.54 -5.82 -9.41
N HIS A 124 -4.94 -7.09 -9.27
CA HIS A 124 -6.32 -7.48 -9.05
C HIS A 124 -6.59 -7.65 -7.56
N VAL A 125 -7.65 -7.01 -7.07
CA VAL A 125 -8.04 -7.04 -5.66
C VAL A 125 -9.53 -7.31 -5.56
N GLU A 126 -9.88 -8.34 -4.80
CA GLU A 126 -11.24 -8.58 -4.33
C GLU A 126 -11.46 -7.90 -2.98
N ILE A 127 -12.62 -7.28 -2.82
CA ILE A 127 -13.02 -6.55 -1.61
C ILE A 127 -14.32 -7.20 -1.09
N PRO A 128 -14.38 -7.66 0.18
CA PRO A 128 -15.58 -8.29 0.73
C PRO A 128 -16.80 -7.36 0.68
N LEU A 129 -17.94 -7.87 0.18
CA LEU A 129 -19.16 -7.07 0.06
C LEU A 129 -19.76 -6.69 1.42
N ASP A 130 -19.60 -7.53 2.45
CA ASP A 130 -20.08 -7.22 3.80
C ASP A 130 -19.35 -6.02 4.41
N LEU A 131 -18.04 -5.89 4.16
CA LEU A 131 -17.24 -4.73 4.53
C LEU A 131 -17.71 -3.47 3.77
N LEU A 132 -17.90 -3.57 2.46
CA LEU A 132 -18.36 -2.44 1.65
C LEU A 132 -19.79 -1.99 2.02
N ASP A 133 -20.68 -2.93 2.32
CA ASP A 133 -22.04 -2.64 2.75
C ASP A 133 -22.05 -1.92 4.10
N TYR A 134 -21.17 -2.34 5.02
CA TYR A 134 -20.95 -1.63 6.28
C TYR A 134 -20.45 -0.19 6.02
N ASP A 135 -19.39 -0.02 5.24
CA ASP A 135 -18.79 1.29 4.96
C ASP A 135 -19.81 2.26 4.36
N ARG A 136 -20.49 1.80 3.31
CA ARG A 136 -21.54 2.57 2.60
C ARG A 136 -22.67 2.93 3.55
N GLN A 137 -23.09 2.02 4.43
CA GLN A 137 -24.14 2.31 5.41
C GLN A 137 -23.70 3.41 6.39
N ILE A 138 -22.49 3.33 6.94
CA ILE A 138 -21.99 4.32 7.90
C ILE A 138 -21.79 5.67 7.21
N ALA A 139 -21.17 5.71 6.04
CA ALA A 139 -20.99 6.93 5.25
C ALA A 139 -22.34 7.63 4.94
N ASN A 140 -23.34 6.86 4.50
CA ASN A 140 -24.69 7.39 4.24
C ASN A 140 -25.36 7.97 5.49
N VAL A 141 -25.19 7.34 6.65
CA VAL A 141 -25.74 7.83 7.92
C VAL A 141 -25.08 9.15 8.33
N ILE A 142 -23.75 9.24 8.18
CA ILE A 142 -22.99 10.46 8.51
C ILE A 142 -23.37 11.60 7.56
N GLN A 143 -23.45 11.32 6.26
CA GLN A 143 -23.87 12.30 5.25
C GLN A 143 -25.28 12.81 5.54
N LYS A 144 -26.24 11.90 5.76
CA LYS A 144 -27.62 12.29 6.09
C LYS A 144 -27.68 13.17 7.33
N TYR A 145 -26.88 12.87 8.36
CA TYR A 145 -26.79 13.71 9.55
C TYR A 145 -26.21 15.10 9.25
N ALA A 146 -25.16 15.18 8.42
CA ALA A 146 -24.54 16.46 8.06
C ALA A 146 -25.48 17.37 7.26
N GLU A 147 -26.28 16.79 6.37
CA GLU A 147 -27.22 17.51 5.49
C GLU A 147 -28.56 17.84 6.18
N ALA A 148 -28.90 17.15 7.27
CA ALA A 148 -30.15 17.34 8.00
C ALA A 148 -30.28 18.73 8.65
N GLY A 149 -31.52 19.18 8.83
CA GLY A 149 -31.84 20.36 9.64
C GLY A 149 -31.66 20.11 11.14
N GLU A 150 -31.62 21.17 11.96
CA GLU A 150 -31.31 21.09 13.40
C GLU A 150 -32.21 20.08 14.15
N PHE A 151 -33.52 20.17 13.97
CA PHE A 151 -34.48 19.27 14.62
C PHE A 151 -34.30 17.81 14.17
N GLU A 152 -34.08 17.59 12.87
CA GLU A 152 -33.85 16.25 12.33
C GLU A 152 -32.53 15.65 12.83
N ARG A 153 -31.46 16.46 12.93
CA ARG A 153 -30.19 16.02 13.53
C ARG A 153 -30.38 15.53 14.96
N GLN A 154 -31.14 16.25 15.77
CA GLN A 154 -31.41 15.83 17.15
C GLN A 154 -32.11 14.47 17.18
N ALA A 155 -33.14 14.28 16.35
CA ALA A 155 -33.86 13.00 16.25
C ALA A 155 -32.95 11.86 15.75
N LEU A 156 -32.21 12.08 14.65
CA LEU A 156 -31.26 11.12 14.09
C LEU A 156 -30.21 10.72 15.15
N TYR A 157 -29.62 11.71 15.82
CA TYR A 157 -28.62 11.47 16.85
C TYR A 157 -29.21 10.65 18.00
N MET A 158 -30.42 10.93 18.48
CA MET A 158 -31.04 10.13 19.54
C MET A 158 -31.23 8.66 19.15
N MET A 159 -31.58 8.38 17.89
CA MET A 159 -31.82 7.03 17.36
C MET A 159 -30.55 6.27 16.95
N MET A 160 -29.41 6.95 16.78
CA MET A 160 -28.14 6.31 16.39
C MET A 160 -27.55 5.43 17.49
N SER A 161 -26.88 4.35 17.07
CA SER A 161 -26.02 3.53 17.95
C SER A 161 -24.84 4.34 18.50
N SER A 162 -24.22 3.86 19.57
CA SER A 162 -23.00 4.47 20.15
C SER A 162 -21.89 4.63 19.12
N ALA A 163 -21.62 3.57 18.35
CA ALA A 163 -20.61 3.58 17.28
C ALA A 163 -20.87 4.68 16.24
N LYS A 164 -22.12 4.82 15.76
CA LYS A 164 -22.47 5.88 14.80
C LYS A 164 -22.29 7.29 15.39
N LYS A 165 -22.63 7.47 16.67
CA LYS A 165 -22.42 8.75 17.39
C LYS A 165 -20.95 9.11 17.52
N GLU A 166 -20.06 8.13 17.66
CA GLU A 166 -18.61 8.35 17.75
C GLU A 166 -18.06 8.97 16.47
N TYR A 167 -18.46 8.48 15.30
CA TYR A 167 -18.08 9.09 14.03
C TYR A 167 -18.58 10.54 13.90
N ILE A 168 -19.84 10.82 14.27
CA ILE A 168 -20.37 12.18 14.25
C ILE A 168 -19.56 13.13 15.14
N LYS A 169 -19.26 12.69 16.38
CA LYS A 169 -18.44 13.48 17.31
C LYS A 169 -17.02 13.69 16.80
N ALA A 170 -16.42 12.64 16.22
CA ALA A 170 -15.06 12.68 15.72
C ALA A 170 -14.95 13.65 14.53
N ALA A 171 -15.84 13.54 13.53
CA ALA A 171 -15.90 14.47 12.40
C ALA A 171 -16.11 15.93 12.85
N SER A 172 -16.97 16.15 13.85
CA SER A 172 -17.24 17.49 14.39
C SER A 172 -16.02 18.13 15.09
N ASN A 173 -15.05 17.31 15.49
CA ASN A 173 -13.80 17.72 16.12
C ASN A 173 -12.59 17.59 15.17
N TYR A 174 -12.82 17.47 13.86
CA TYR A 174 -11.77 17.23 12.85
C TYR A 174 -10.87 16.03 13.16
N ASN A 175 -11.39 15.04 13.88
CA ASN A 175 -10.70 13.81 14.23
C ASN A 175 -11.10 12.70 13.25
N TYR A 176 -10.22 12.36 12.33
CA TYR A 176 -10.44 11.34 11.30
C TYR A 176 -9.80 9.99 11.63
N ILE A 177 -9.15 9.85 12.79
CA ILE A 177 -8.55 8.58 13.24
C ILE A 177 -9.56 7.43 13.26
N PRO A 178 -10.84 7.60 13.64
CA PRO A 178 -11.80 6.50 13.62
C PRO A 178 -12.02 5.87 12.24
N TRP A 179 -11.90 6.62 11.14
CA TRP A 179 -12.00 6.06 9.78
C TRP A 179 -10.76 5.25 9.41
N ILE A 180 -9.59 5.69 9.87
CA ILE A 180 -8.33 4.97 9.67
C ILE A 180 -8.34 3.68 10.48
N LYS A 181 -8.77 3.73 11.74
CA LYS A 181 -8.61 2.64 12.73
C LYS A 181 -9.88 1.81 12.95
N GLU A 182 -10.90 1.94 12.09
CA GLU A 182 -12.04 1.02 12.11
C GLU A 182 -11.52 -0.41 11.92
N GLU A 183 -11.94 -1.32 12.79
CA GLU A 183 -11.29 -2.63 12.98
C GLU A 183 -11.24 -3.45 11.69
N SER A 184 -12.38 -3.57 11.00
CA SER A 184 -12.50 -4.42 9.81
C SER A 184 -11.76 -3.82 8.61
N ASN A 185 -11.87 -2.51 8.43
CA ASN A 185 -11.12 -1.76 7.43
C ASN A 185 -9.62 -1.81 7.69
N TYR A 186 -9.18 -1.57 8.91
CA TYR A 186 -7.75 -1.54 9.24
C TYR A 186 -7.12 -2.93 9.07
N GLN A 187 -7.86 -4.00 9.36
CA GLN A 187 -7.45 -5.36 9.05
C GLN A 187 -7.39 -5.61 7.54
N PHE A 188 -8.42 -5.24 6.79
CA PHE A 188 -8.45 -5.38 5.33
C PHE A 188 -7.28 -4.65 4.66
N VAL A 189 -7.06 -3.39 5.04
CA VAL A 189 -5.94 -2.56 4.57
C VAL A 189 -4.59 -3.13 5.02
N GLY A 190 -4.54 -3.86 6.13
CA GLY A 190 -3.37 -4.63 6.53
C GLY A 190 -2.91 -5.60 5.43
N TYR A 191 -3.82 -6.36 4.83
CA TYR A 191 -3.49 -7.23 3.70
C TYR A 191 -3.01 -6.44 2.48
N ILE A 192 -3.62 -5.29 2.21
CA ILE A 192 -3.22 -4.41 1.10
C ILE A 192 -1.79 -3.90 1.31
N ALA A 193 -1.48 -3.43 2.51
CA ALA A 193 -0.17 -2.96 2.93
C ALA A 193 0.90 -4.05 2.80
N GLU A 194 0.57 -5.29 3.17
CA GLU A 194 1.47 -6.42 3.05
C GLU A 194 1.83 -6.72 1.59
N TRP A 195 0.86 -6.80 0.69
CA TRP A 195 1.11 -7.03 -0.74
C TRP A 195 1.96 -5.92 -1.37
N LEU A 196 1.66 -4.67 -1.07
CA LEU A 196 2.44 -3.53 -1.55
C LEU A 196 3.87 -3.56 -0.99
N ASN A 197 4.04 -3.86 0.30
CA ASN A 197 5.38 -3.97 0.91
C ASN A 197 6.18 -5.13 0.32
N MET A 198 5.56 -6.29 0.09
CA MET A 198 6.21 -7.46 -0.53
C MET A 198 6.66 -7.15 -1.96
N GLN A 199 5.81 -6.48 -2.74
CA GLN A 199 6.19 -6.08 -4.09
C GLN A 199 7.34 -5.06 -4.04
N ALA A 200 7.29 -4.08 -3.12
CA ALA A 200 8.37 -3.12 -2.94
C ALA A 200 9.70 -3.78 -2.51
N GLU A 201 9.65 -4.80 -1.64
CA GLU A 201 10.82 -5.59 -1.24
C GLU A 201 11.42 -6.38 -2.41
N LYS A 202 10.58 -6.96 -3.27
CA LYS A 202 11.02 -7.66 -4.49
C LYS A 202 11.73 -6.71 -5.47
N GLU A 203 11.30 -5.46 -5.53
CA GLU A 203 11.95 -4.41 -6.32
C GLU A 203 13.19 -3.82 -5.65
N ASN A 204 13.48 -4.19 -4.40
CA ASN A 204 14.54 -3.64 -3.54
C ASN A 204 14.38 -2.15 -3.23
N PHE A 205 13.13 -1.69 -3.03
CA PHE A 205 12.86 -0.31 -2.66
C PHE A 205 13.30 0.00 -1.22
N ASP A 206 13.96 1.15 -1.07
CA ASP A 206 14.25 1.72 0.24
C ASP A 206 13.00 2.30 0.93
N SER A 207 13.16 2.86 2.14
CA SER A 207 12.03 3.40 2.91
C SER A 207 11.31 4.56 2.23
N VAL A 208 12.02 5.45 1.53
CA VAL A 208 11.41 6.57 0.80
C VAL A 208 10.66 6.03 -0.42
N GLN A 209 11.29 5.13 -1.16
CA GLN A 209 10.70 4.52 -2.35
C GLN A 209 9.47 3.68 -2.03
N LYS A 210 9.44 3.00 -0.88
CA LYS A 210 8.24 2.29 -0.39
C LYS A 210 7.08 3.25 -0.16
N VAL A 211 7.33 4.41 0.45
CA VAL A 211 6.29 5.43 0.70
C VAL A 211 5.77 5.99 -0.62
N GLU A 212 6.67 6.36 -1.53
CA GLU A 212 6.31 6.87 -2.86
C GLU A 212 5.62 5.81 -3.74
N PHE A 213 5.96 4.53 -3.59
CA PHE A 213 5.27 3.45 -4.29
C PHE A 213 3.81 3.33 -3.85
N VAL A 214 3.54 3.45 -2.54
CA VAL A 214 2.17 3.51 -2.01
C VAL A 214 1.47 4.78 -2.47
N GLN A 215 2.17 5.91 -2.49
CA GLN A 215 1.65 7.18 -3.03
C GLN A 215 1.18 7.01 -4.47
N CYS A 216 2.00 6.44 -5.35
CA CYS A 216 1.63 6.23 -6.75
C CYS A 216 0.46 5.26 -6.90
N PHE A 217 0.35 4.24 -6.03
CA PHE A 217 -0.81 3.37 -6.02
C PHE A 217 -2.09 4.13 -5.65
N VAL A 218 -2.11 4.83 -4.50
CA VAL A 218 -3.31 5.52 -4.01
C VAL A 218 -3.68 6.73 -4.88
N GLY A 219 -2.70 7.57 -5.21
CA GLY A 219 -2.90 8.79 -6.00
C GLY A 219 -3.00 8.54 -7.49
N GLY A 220 -2.43 7.44 -8.01
CA GLY A 220 -2.41 7.12 -9.44
C GLY A 220 -3.44 6.10 -9.88
N ALA A 221 -3.67 5.03 -9.10
CA ALA A 221 -4.56 3.95 -9.51
C ALA A 221 -6.03 4.20 -9.16
N ILE A 222 -6.30 4.98 -8.11
CA ILE A 222 -7.66 5.23 -7.64
C ILE A 222 -8.13 6.57 -8.22
N PRO A 223 -9.29 6.63 -8.92
CA PRO A 223 -9.81 7.88 -9.46
C PRO A 223 -10.02 8.95 -8.39
N TYR A 224 -9.87 10.22 -8.79
CA TYR A 224 -10.25 11.34 -7.95
C TYR A 224 -11.67 11.80 -8.28
N GLN A 225 -12.52 11.92 -7.26
CA GLN A 225 -13.84 12.50 -7.41
C GLN A 225 -14.25 13.17 -6.10
N VAL A 226 -14.87 14.35 -6.19
CA VAL A 226 -15.49 14.99 -5.03
C VAL A 226 -16.74 14.20 -4.66
N THR A 227 -16.65 13.46 -3.56
CA THR A 227 -17.72 12.66 -2.97
C THR A 227 -18.30 13.38 -1.74
N PRO A 228 -19.60 13.17 -1.45
CA PRO A 228 -20.19 13.64 -0.22
C PRO A 228 -19.72 12.79 0.97
N GLY A 229 -19.58 13.41 2.14
CA GLY A 229 -19.12 12.71 3.35
C GLY A 229 -17.66 12.25 3.29
N LEU A 230 -17.25 11.44 4.27
CA LEU A 230 -15.96 10.76 4.30
C LEU A 230 -16.17 9.27 4.05
N GLN A 231 -15.25 8.67 3.32
CA GLN A 231 -15.25 7.24 3.04
C GLN A 231 -14.23 6.50 3.89
N PHE A 232 -14.50 5.21 4.10
CA PHE A 232 -13.57 4.29 4.71
C PHE A 232 -12.57 3.76 3.68
N PRO A 233 -11.41 3.25 4.12
CA PRO A 233 -10.38 2.74 3.21
C PRO A 233 -10.87 1.72 2.16
N ALA A 234 -11.67 0.71 2.54
CA ALA A 234 -12.16 -0.29 1.58
C ALA A 234 -13.15 0.32 0.58
N HIS A 235 -14.04 1.19 1.04
CA HIS A 235 -14.93 1.98 0.18
C HIS A 235 -14.15 2.83 -0.84
N THR A 236 -13.13 3.58 -0.40
CA THR A 236 -12.29 4.40 -1.30
C THR A 236 -11.55 3.55 -2.33
N LEU A 237 -11.08 2.36 -1.93
CA LEU A 237 -10.43 1.42 -2.83
C LEU A 237 -11.41 0.85 -3.87
N ALA A 238 -12.64 0.53 -3.45
CA ALA A 238 -13.67 -0.01 -4.34
C ALA A 238 -14.20 1.02 -5.34
N GLU A 239 -14.27 2.29 -4.97
CA GLU A 239 -14.95 3.30 -5.77
C GLU A 239 -14.00 4.38 -6.28
N THR A 240 -13.92 5.48 -5.55
CA THR A 240 -13.20 6.70 -5.89
C THR A 240 -12.94 7.42 -4.57
N GLY A 241 -12.34 8.61 -4.57
CA GLY A 241 -12.28 9.42 -3.36
C GLY A 241 -11.77 10.82 -3.61
N LYS A 242 -12.06 11.73 -2.67
CA LYS A 242 -11.43 13.06 -2.63
C LYS A 242 -10.11 13.01 -1.85
N CYS A 243 -9.47 14.17 -1.68
CA CYS A 243 -8.17 14.28 -1.02
C CYS A 243 -8.17 13.65 0.38
N SER A 244 -9.22 13.90 1.18
CA SER A 244 -9.35 13.33 2.53
C SER A 244 -9.51 11.81 2.55
N ASP A 245 -10.34 11.24 1.66
CA ASP A 245 -10.55 9.79 1.58
C ASP A 245 -9.26 9.06 1.20
N LYS A 246 -8.53 9.60 0.21
CA LYS A 246 -7.23 9.09 -0.22
C LYS A 246 -6.16 9.21 0.86
N ALA A 247 -6.15 10.31 1.62
CA ALA A 247 -5.25 10.50 2.75
C ALA A 247 -5.52 9.50 3.88
N ILE A 248 -6.79 9.21 4.18
CA ILE A 248 -7.19 8.18 5.15
C ILE A 248 -6.71 6.79 4.71
N LEU A 249 -6.94 6.42 3.44
CA LEU A 249 -6.47 5.14 2.90
C LEU A 249 -4.93 5.03 2.93
N ALA A 250 -4.22 6.04 2.45
CA ALA A 250 -2.74 6.05 2.46
C ALA A 250 -2.18 5.99 3.88
N ALA A 251 -2.77 6.71 4.83
CA ALA A 251 -2.42 6.65 6.25
C ALA A 251 -2.57 5.24 6.81
N ALA A 252 -3.69 4.56 6.51
CA ALA A 252 -3.96 3.21 6.97
C ALA A 252 -2.95 2.19 6.38
N ILE A 253 -2.63 2.30 5.09
CA ILE A 253 -1.65 1.43 4.42
C ILE A 253 -0.26 1.63 5.05
N LEU A 254 0.23 2.87 5.09
CA LEU A 254 1.58 3.17 5.57
C LEU A 254 1.74 2.91 7.07
N SER A 255 0.70 3.14 7.87
CA SER A 255 0.68 2.74 9.29
C SER A 255 0.79 1.23 9.46
N ASN A 256 0.12 0.43 8.62
CA ASN A 256 0.25 -1.03 8.63
C ASN A 256 1.64 -1.51 8.15
N MET A 257 2.30 -0.75 7.27
CA MET A 257 3.70 -0.98 6.90
C MET A 257 4.71 -0.57 8.00
N GLY A 258 4.24 0.03 9.10
CA GLY A 258 5.06 0.42 10.25
C GLY A 258 5.61 1.85 10.20
N TYR A 259 5.20 2.66 9.22
CA TYR A 259 5.55 4.08 9.20
C TYR A 259 4.71 4.85 10.22
N LYS A 260 5.33 5.85 10.85
CA LYS A 260 4.56 6.84 11.60
C LYS A 260 3.93 7.82 10.61
N THR A 261 2.63 8.03 10.73
CA THR A 261 1.89 8.91 9.83
C THR A 261 1.09 9.95 10.60
N ALA A 262 0.81 11.08 9.96
CA ALA A 262 -0.06 12.11 10.46
C ALA A 262 -0.91 12.67 9.31
N LEU A 263 -2.19 12.92 9.55
CA LEU A 263 -2.99 13.67 8.58
C LEU A 263 -2.62 15.16 8.70
N PHE A 264 -2.43 15.81 7.56
CA PHE A 264 -2.24 17.24 7.45
C PHE A 264 -3.51 17.85 6.86
N ASN A 265 -4.20 18.66 7.65
CA ASN A 265 -5.40 19.38 7.23
C ASN A 265 -5.07 20.85 6.99
N PHE A 266 -5.43 21.33 5.81
CA PHE A 266 -5.30 22.70 5.34
C PHE A 266 -6.71 23.25 5.13
N GLU A 267 -7.30 23.75 6.21
CA GLU A 267 -8.70 24.15 6.26
C GLU A 267 -8.99 25.30 5.29
N ALA A 268 -8.10 26.29 5.24
CA ALA A 268 -8.26 27.45 4.36
C ALA A 268 -8.24 27.06 2.87
N GLN A 269 -7.52 25.99 2.51
CA GLN A 269 -7.42 25.46 1.15
C GLN A 269 -8.42 24.33 0.88
N ASN A 270 -9.21 23.91 1.88
CA ASN A 270 -10.07 22.74 1.82
C ASN A 270 -9.32 21.50 1.29
N HIS A 271 -8.13 21.25 1.81
CA HIS A 271 -7.25 20.17 1.38
C HIS A 271 -6.79 19.33 2.56
N MET A 272 -6.74 18.01 2.37
CA MET A 272 -6.16 17.10 3.36
C MET A 272 -5.21 16.15 2.66
N THR A 273 -4.06 15.94 3.27
CA THR A 273 -3.00 15.09 2.75
C THR A 273 -2.28 14.38 3.89
N LEU A 274 -1.17 13.70 3.60
CA LEU A 274 -0.43 12.91 4.58
C LEU A 274 0.92 13.54 4.93
N GLY A 275 1.33 13.33 6.18
CA GLY A 275 2.70 13.46 6.65
C GLY A 275 3.26 12.08 7.03
N VAL A 276 4.48 11.76 6.59
CA VAL A 276 5.14 10.47 6.89
C VAL A 276 6.48 10.73 7.54
N ALA A 277 6.72 10.13 8.71
CA ALA A 277 8.01 10.22 9.38
C ALA A 277 8.97 9.16 8.85
N LEU A 278 10.21 9.56 8.60
CA LEU A 278 11.32 8.68 8.22
C LEU A 278 12.57 9.09 8.98
N ASP A 279 13.40 8.11 9.29
CA ASP A 279 14.71 8.34 9.91
C ASP A 279 15.69 9.00 8.92
N ASN A 280 15.55 8.67 7.63
CA ASN A 280 16.35 9.25 6.56
C ASN A 280 15.61 10.44 5.94
N THR A 281 16.30 11.58 5.83
CA THR A 281 15.78 12.73 5.07
C THR A 281 15.72 12.38 3.59
N PRO A 282 14.61 12.67 2.88
CA PRO A 282 14.55 12.51 1.44
C PRO A 282 15.68 13.29 0.75
N CYS A 283 16.39 12.65 -0.18
CA CYS A 283 17.61 13.20 -0.80
C CYS A 283 17.34 14.19 -1.95
N TYR A 284 16.19 14.87 -1.95
CA TYR A 284 15.79 15.84 -2.96
C TYR A 284 15.33 17.14 -2.31
N ALA A 285 15.42 18.25 -3.05
CA ALA A 285 15.09 19.57 -2.57
C ALA A 285 14.07 20.24 -3.51
N PRO A 286 13.01 20.88 -2.97
CA PRO A 286 12.66 20.96 -1.55
C PRO A 286 12.04 19.65 -1.01
N ALA A 287 12.39 19.28 0.22
CA ALA A 287 11.71 18.24 1.00
C ALA A 287 11.11 18.87 2.28
N ILE A 288 9.86 19.32 2.17
CA ILE A 288 9.14 19.97 3.26
C ILE A 288 8.57 18.93 4.23
N GLY A 289 8.52 19.30 5.50
CA GLY A 289 7.94 18.48 6.55
C GLY A 289 7.73 19.29 7.82
N TYR A 290 6.73 18.92 8.59
CA TYR A 290 6.26 19.63 9.77
C TYR A 290 6.54 18.80 11.02
N GLU A 291 6.97 19.47 12.08
CA GLU A 291 7.25 18.82 13.36
C GLU A 291 5.99 18.78 14.24
N TYR A 292 5.75 17.63 14.87
CA TYR A 292 4.74 17.47 15.89
C TYR A 292 5.28 16.58 17.00
N ASN A 293 5.27 17.08 18.25
CA ASN A 293 5.80 16.37 19.42
C ASN A 293 7.21 15.77 19.22
N GLY A 294 8.10 16.49 18.54
CA GLY A 294 9.49 16.07 18.29
C GLY A 294 9.66 15.03 17.19
N ILE A 295 8.60 14.70 16.43
CA ILE A 295 8.66 13.86 15.24
C ILE A 295 8.42 14.73 14.02
N LYS A 296 9.33 14.66 13.04
CA LYS A 296 9.17 15.32 11.76
C LYS A 296 8.41 14.43 10.77
N TYR A 297 7.32 14.93 10.24
CA TYR A 297 6.50 14.27 9.23
C TYR A 297 6.69 14.99 7.88
N TYR A 298 7.24 14.30 6.88
CA TYR A 298 7.42 14.84 5.53
C TYR A 298 6.10 14.83 4.76
N PHE A 299 5.81 15.93 4.06
CA PHE A 299 4.59 16.10 3.28
C PHE A 299 4.48 15.06 2.17
N LEU A 300 3.33 14.41 2.00
CA LEU A 300 3.11 13.44 0.95
C LEU A 300 1.77 13.72 0.27
N GLU A 301 1.81 14.31 -0.92
CA GLU A 301 0.61 14.47 -1.75
C GLU A 301 0.12 13.11 -2.26
N VAL A 302 -1.15 12.80 -2.04
CA VAL A 302 -1.77 11.50 -2.37
C VAL A 302 -3.00 11.65 -3.26
N THR A 303 -3.32 12.86 -3.71
CA THR A 303 -4.50 13.14 -4.54
C THR A 303 -4.30 12.73 -6.00
N SER A 304 -3.06 12.78 -6.49
CA SER A 304 -2.67 12.49 -7.88
C SER A 304 -1.31 11.77 -7.91
N PRO A 305 -0.91 11.09 -9.01
CA PRO A 305 0.34 10.34 -9.03
C PRO A 305 1.58 11.24 -9.16
N GLY A 306 2.75 10.66 -8.86
CA GLY A 306 4.04 11.21 -9.28
C GLY A 306 4.64 12.24 -8.33
N TRP A 307 4.14 12.33 -7.10
CA TRP A 307 4.70 13.21 -6.08
C TRP A 307 5.75 12.47 -5.26
N GLN A 308 6.87 13.14 -5.03
CA GLN A 308 7.93 12.66 -4.15
C GLN A 308 7.60 13.02 -2.69
N LEU A 309 8.03 12.21 -1.73
CA LEU A 309 7.89 12.49 -0.30
C LEU A 309 8.65 13.75 0.14
N GLY A 310 7.91 14.78 0.51
CA GLY A 310 8.39 16.11 0.89
C GLY A 310 8.27 17.11 -0.25
N GLN A 311 7.87 16.68 -1.45
CA GLN A 311 7.54 17.60 -2.52
C GLN A 311 6.19 18.27 -2.21
N PRO A 312 6.15 19.60 -2.04
CA PRO A 312 4.89 20.31 -1.89
C PRO A 312 4.09 20.26 -3.19
N SER A 313 2.77 20.06 -3.10
CA SER A 313 1.88 20.32 -4.22
C SER A 313 1.67 21.83 -4.40
N ASN A 314 1.24 22.23 -5.60
CA ASN A 314 1.12 23.65 -5.97
C ASN A 314 0.28 24.41 -4.94
N GLY A 315 0.83 25.48 -4.37
CA GLY A 315 0.17 26.31 -3.37
C GLY A 315 0.42 25.90 -1.91
N PHE A 316 1.20 24.83 -1.68
CA PHE A 316 1.59 24.36 -0.35
C PHE A 316 3.09 24.52 -0.05
N GLU A 317 3.82 25.27 -0.88
CA GLU A 317 5.27 25.45 -0.74
C GLU A 317 5.66 26.27 0.51
N THR A 318 4.74 27.12 0.97
CA THR A 318 4.96 28.06 2.08
C THR A 318 3.81 28.08 3.10
N VAL A 319 2.87 27.14 2.98
CA VAL A 319 1.68 27.06 3.82
C VAL A 319 1.85 25.90 4.80
N GLU A 320 1.74 26.19 6.10
CA GLU A 320 1.74 25.17 7.14
C GLU A 320 0.32 24.60 7.35
N PRO A 321 0.17 23.32 7.74
CA PRO A 321 -1.13 22.73 8.03
C PRO A 321 -1.77 23.37 9.28
N ASP A 322 -3.07 23.67 9.20
CA ASP A 322 -3.85 24.17 10.34
C ASP A 322 -3.98 23.12 11.45
N LEU A 323 -4.00 21.84 11.06
CA LEU A 323 -4.04 20.71 11.99
C LEU A 323 -3.13 19.58 11.52
N ILE A 324 -2.29 19.11 12.45
CA ILE A 324 -1.52 17.87 12.33
C ILE A 324 -2.13 16.84 13.27
N LEU A 325 -2.61 15.72 12.72
CA LEU A 325 -3.26 14.65 13.47
C LEU A 325 -2.46 13.34 13.33
N PRO A 326 -1.55 13.02 14.28
CA PRO A 326 -0.81 11.77 14.26
C PRO A 326 -1.72 10.55 14.38
N VAL A 327 -1.39 9.51 13.62
CA VAL A 327 -2.16 8.26 13.53
C VAL A 327 -1.61 7.18 14.48
N ASN A 328 -0.30 7.18 14.72
CA ASN A 328 0.43 6.17 15.50
C ASN A 328 1.75 6.68 16.10
#